data_AF-A0A354XUH0-F1
#
_entry.id   AF-A0A354XUH0-F1
#
_cell.length_a   1.000
_cell.length_b   1.000
_cell.length_c   1.000
_cell.angle_alpha   90.00
_cell.angle_beta   90.00
_cell.angle_gamma   90.00
#
_symmetry.space_group_name_H-M   'P 1'
#
loop_
_entity.id
_entity.type
_entity.pdbx_description
1 polymer ?
#
loop_
_entity_poly.entity_id
_entity_poly.type
_entity_poly.pdbx_seq_one_letter_code
_entity_poly.pdbx_strand_id
1 'polypeptide(L)'
;EIFMGNIIRWDDPLIAQENPDVELPDLRITPVYRSDGSGTTFNFSDYLCEVSDKWKRSMGKGKALKWSAGIAAKGNPGVAGIVQQTEGAIGYIGSEYALTLKLSTAKLKNKSGNYVDATLETISAAANVDLPDDMRVTLTDSADPNAYPISLLTWILVYKNQQYANRTEKDARDLVNLLTYVLSPEGQEVAAKINYAPLSEQALIKTQKLISEIHYGGKVLQSANPDPLPWQNVKR
;
A
#
# COMPACT_ATOMS: atom_id res chain seq x y z
N GLU A 1 -2.76 -10.50 17.63
CA GLU A 1 -3.31 -10.46 19.01
C GLU A 1 -3.54 -9.03 19.52
N ILE A 2 -2.54 -8.13 19.45
CA ILE A 2 -2.65 -6.72 19.86
C ILE A 2 -3.93 -6.03 19.36
N PHE A 3 -4.16 -6.04 18.04
CA PHE A 3 -5.30 -5.37 17.41
C PHE A 3 -6.66 -6.05 17.67
N MET A 4 -6.69 -7.25 18.25
CA MET A 4 -7.92 -7.88 18.78
C MET A 4 -8.16 -7.53 20.25
N GLY A 5 -7.22 -6.83 20.90
CA GLY A 5 -7.29 -6.47 22.32
C GLY A 5 -6.84 -7.56 23.29
N ASN A 6 -6.26 -8.66 22.81
CA ASN A 6 -5.85 -9.79 23.68
C ASN A 6 -4.48 -9.56 24.33
N ILE A 7 -3.58 -8.83 23.66
CA ILE A 7 -2.31 -8.37 24.23
C ILE A 7 -2.45 -6.88 24.48
N ILE A 8 -2.28 -6.47 25.74
CA ILE A 8 -2.57 -5.10 26.20
C ILE A 8 -1.36 -4.38 26.81
N ARG A 9 -0.20 -5.02 26.92
CA ARG A 9 1.05 -4.43 27.40
C ARG A 9 2.24 -4.81 26.53
N TRP A 10 3.25 -3.96 26.46
CA TRP A 10 4.43 -4.14 25.61
C TRP A 10 5.39 -5.21 26.13
N ASP A 11 5.39 -5.49 27.43
CA ASP A 11 6.15 -6.54 28.09
C ASP A 11 5.48 -7.92 28.06
N ASP A 12 4.42 -8.08 27.26
CA ASP A 12 3.73 -9.36 27.09
C ASP A 12 4.70 -10.47 26.59
N PRO A 13 4.64 -11.70 27.14
CA PRO A 13 5.56 -12.78 26.76
C PRO A 13 5.61 -13.09 25.27
N LEU A 14 4.51 -12.92 24.53
CA LEU A 14 4.49 -13.14 23.08
C LEU A 14 5.25 -12.06 22.31
N ILE A 15 5.31 -10.83 22.84
CA ILE A 15 6.13 -9.75 22.28
C ILE A 15 7.59 -9.99 22.65
N ALA A 16 7.88 -10.36 23.90
CA ALA A 16 9.23 -10.67 24.37
C ALA A 16 9.87 -11.81 23.57
N GLN A 17 9.10 -12.84 23.22
CA GLN A 17 9.59 -13.96 22.41
C GLN A 17 10.13 -13.54 21.04
N GLU A 18 9.52 -12.53 20.41
CA GLU A 18 9.98 -12.02 19.11
C GLU A 18 11.06 -10.94 19.24
N ASN A 19 11.40 -10.52 20.46
CA ASN A 19 12.37 -9.46 20.77
C ASN A 19 13.29 -9.86 21.94
N PRO A 20 14.04 -10.97 21.85
CA PRO A 20 14.78 -11.54 23.00
C PRO A 20 15.88 -10.61 23.56
N ASP A 21 16.37 -9.68 22.74
CA ASP A 21 17.47 -8.78 23.09
C ASP A 21 16.99 -7.35 23.47
N VAL A 22 15.67 -7.15 23.62
CA VAL A 22 15.07 -5.85 23.92
C VAL A 22 14.48 -5.86 25.33
N GLU A 23 14.86 -4.89 26.15
CA GLU A 23 14.17 -4.62 27.41
C GLU A 23 12.83 -3.95 27.11
N LEU A 24 11.75 -4.72 27.20
CA LEU A 24 10.41 -4.25 26.90
C LEU A 24 9.81 -3.49 28.09
N PRO A 25 9.19 -2.32 27.87
CA PRO A 25 8.63 -1.53 28.96
C PRO A 25 7.33 -2.14 29.47
N ASP A 26 7.10 -2.03 30.78
CA ASP A 26 5.82 -2.33 31.44
C ASP A 26 4.78 -1.25 31.11
N LEU A 27 4.42 -1.13 29.84
CA LEU A 27 3.62 -0.04 29.28
C LEU A 27 2.37 -0.58 28.59
N ARG A 28 1.22 0.07 28.82
CA ARG A 28 -0.03 -0.29 28.15
C ARG A 28 0.05 -0.02 26.66
N ILE A 29 -0.37 -0.98 25.84
CA ILE A 29 -0.52 -0.81 24.40
C ILE A 29 -1.81 -0.07 24.09
N THR A 30 -1.72 0.95 23.24
CA THR A 30 -2.88 1.66 22.70
C THR A 30 -2.97 1.44 21.18
N PRO A 31 -3.77 0.48 20.70
CA PRO A 31 -3.98 0.30 19.27
C PRO A 31 -4.69 1.53 18.67
N VAL A 32 -4.20 2.02 17.53
CA VAL A 32 -4.80 3.11 16.77
C VAL A 32 -5.19 2.58 15.39
N TYR A 33 -6.45 2.76 15.01
CA TYR A 33 -7.01 2.25 13.76
C TYR A 33 -7.77 3.33 13.00
N ARG A 34 -8.06 3.07 11.72
CA ARG A 34 -8.79 4.01 10.87
C ARG A 34 -10.28 4.05 11.22
N SER A 35 -10.83 5.26 11.35
CA SER A 35 -12.27 5.48 11.55
C SER A 35 -13.06 5.51 10.24
N ASP A 36 -12.40 5.77 9.13
CA ASP A 36 -12.99 5.89 7.79
C ASP A 36 -12.79 4.63 6.94
N GLY A 37 -13.64 4.46 5.92
CA GLY A 37 -13.49 3.38 4.94
C GLY A 37 -12.14 3.48 4.21
N SER A 38 -11.24 2.54 4.47
CA SER A 38 -9.81 2.69 4.20
C SER A 38 -9.22 1.52 3.41
N GLY A 39 -8.52 1.82 2.32
CA GLY A 39 -7.70 0.83 1.61
C GLY A 39 -6.52 0.33 2.44
N THR A 40 -5.95 1.19 3.30
CA THR A 40 -4.89 0.80 4.25
C THR A 40 -5.42 -0.21 5.27
N THR A 41 -6.65 -0.03 5.76
CA THR A 41 -7.29 -1.00 6.66
C THR A 41 -7.58 -2.31 5.94
N PHE A 42 -8.03 -2.24 4.69
CA PHE A 42 -8.19 -3.45 3.88
C PHE A 42 -6.86 -4.20 3.78
N ASN A 43 -5.77 -3.55 3.35
CA ASN A 43 -4.46 -4.20 3.20
C ASN A 43 -3.94 -4.79 4.52
N PHE A 44 -4.02 -4.02 5.60
CA PHE A 44 -3.62 -4.47 6.93
C PHE A 44 -4.43 -5.71 7.39
N SER A 45 -5.75 -5.68 7.20
CA SER A 45 -6.64 -6.78 7.58
C SER A 45 -6.52 -8.01 6.69
N ASP A 46 -6.18 -7.82 5.41
CA ASP A 46 -5.93 -8.89 4.45
C ASP A 46 -4.66 -9.64 4.86
N TYR A 47 -3.56 -8.93 5.13
CA TYR A 47 -2.34 -9.50 5.71
C TYR A 47 -2.62 -10.30 6.99
N LEU A 48 -3.36 -9.72 7.94
CA LEU A 48 -3.68 -10.42 9.19
C LEU A 48 -4.56 -11.66 9.00
N CYS A 49 -5.37 -11.73 7.94
CA CYS A 49 -6.10 -12.94 7.59
C CYS A 49 -5.19 -14.04 7.02
N GLU A 50 -4.09 -13.69 6.37
CA GLU A 50 -3.12 -14.64 5.83
C GLU A 50 -2.26 -15.26 6.95
N VAL A 51 -1.87 -14.46 7.96
CA VAL A 51 -0.96 -14.91 9.02
C VAL A 51 -1.65 -15.34 10.32
N SER A 52 -2.96 -15.12 10.45
CA SER A 52 -3.70 -15.46 11.66
C SER A 52 -5.10 -16.00 11.38
N ASP A 53 -5.22 -17.31 11.50
CA ASP A 53 -6.50 -18.04 11.49
C ASP A 53 -7.52 -17.50 12.49
N LYS A 54 -7.05 -17.11 13.68
CA LYS A 54 -7.88 -16.52 14.72
C LYS A 54 -8.43 -15.18 14.27
N TRP A 55 -7.59 -14.29 13.73
CA TRP A 55 -8.02 -13.02 13.15
C TRP A 55 -9.02 -13.23 12.01
N LYS A 56 -8.74 -14.15 11.09
CA LYS A 56 -9.59 -14.45 9.94
C LYS A 56 -11.01 -14.84 10.37
N ARG A 57 -11.14 -15.64 11.43
CA ARG A 57 -12.43 -16.07 11.99
C ARG A 57 -13.14 -14.98 12.79
N SER A 58 -12.41 -14.12 13.51
CA SER A 58 -13.00 -13.13 14.44
C SER A 58 -13.24 -11.76 13.81
N MET A 59 -12.24 -11.22 13.10
CA MET A 59 -12.22 -9.86 12.57
C MET A 59 -12.49 -9.85 11.06
N GLY A 60 -11.90 -10.81 10.33
CA GLY A 60 -11.95 -10.85 8.88
C GLY A 60 -11.18 -9.72 8.20
N LYS A 61 -11.50 -9.46 6.94
CA LYS A 61 -10.89 -8.42 6.11
C LYS A 61 -11.93 -7.46 5.54
N GLY A 62 -11.54 -6.19 5.39
CA GLY A 62 -12.43 -5.17 4.86
C GLY A 62 -11.88 -3.76 5.00
N LYS A 63 -12.55 -2.79 4.34
CA LYS A 63 -12.22 -1.37 4.45
C LYS A 63 -12.64 -0.75 5.79
N ALA A 64 -13.51 -1.43 6.53
CA ALA A 64 -13.93 -1.09 7.88
C ALA A 64 -14.15 -2.39 8.66
N LEU A 65 -13.70 -2.45 9.91
CA LEU A 65 -13.82 -3.62 10.79
C LEU A 65 -14.52 -3.22 12.09
N LYS A 66 -15.03 -4.22 12.81
CA LYS A 66 -15.62 -4.03 14.15
C LYS A 66 -14.52 -4.14 15.20
N TRP A 67 -13.91 -3.01 15.55
CA TRP A 67 -12.88 -2.94 16.58
C TRP A 67 -13.50 -3.01 17.98
N SER A 68 -12.94 -3.85 18.86
CA SER A 68 -13.37 -4.00 20.25
C SER A 68 -12.61 -3.08 21.21
N ALA A 69 -11.44 -2.59 20.81
CA ALA A 69 -10.57 -1.74 21.61
C ALA A 69 -9.68 -0.87 20.73
N GLY A 70 -9.14 0.21 21.32
CA GLY A 70 -8.23 1.14 20.66
C GLY A 70 -8.90 2.48 20.28
N ILE A 71 -8.12 3.36 19.66
CA ILE A 71 -8.53 4.71 19.27
C ILE A 71 -8.76 4.76 17.76
N ALA A 72 -9.93 5.26 17.36
CA ALA A 72 -10.27 5.48 15.96
C ALA A 72 -9.77 6.86 15.49
N ALA A 73 -9.07 6.92 14.37
CA ALA A 73 -8.55 8.17 13.80
C ALA A 73 -8.83 8.25 12.30
N LYS A 74 -9.09 9.47 11.80
CA LYS A 74 -9.42 9.68 10.39
C LYS A 74 -8.16 9.80 9.53
N GLY A 75 -8.06 8.99 8.48
CA GLY A 75 -6.95 9.05 7.53
C GLY A 75 -5.60 8.61 8.11
N ASN A 76 -4.59 8.45 7.24
CA ASN A 76 -3.21 8.24 7.68
C ASN A 76 -2.67 9.37 8.58
N PRO A 77 -2.90 10.68 8.29
CA PRO A 77 -2.42 11.75 9.16
C PRO A 77 -2.98 11.68 10.59
N GLY A 78 -4.27 11.32 10.73
CA GLY A 78 -4.89 11.20 12.04
C GLY A 78 -4.29 10.05 12.85
N VAL A 79 -4.12 8.87 12.25
CA VAL A 79 -3.47 7.74 12.92
C VAL A 79 -2.03 8.09 13.30
N ALA A 80 -1.25 8.66 12.38
CA ALA A 80 0.14 9.06 12.64
C ALA A 80 0.26 10.09 13.76
N GLY A 81 -0.66 11.06 13.83
CA GLY A 81 -0.70 12.08 14.89
C GLY A 81 -0.98 11.48 16.26
N ILE A 82 -1.96 10.57 16.37
CA ILE A 82 -2.27 9.91 17.65
C ILE A 82 -1.12 9.02 18.10
N VAL A 83 -0.51 8.25 17.18
CA VAL A 83 0.65 7.41 17.50
C VAL A 83 1.82 8.24 18.04
N GLN A 84 2.10 9.40 17.45
CA GLN A 84 3.16 10.29 17.94
C GLN A 84 2.89 10.89 19.32
N GLN A 85 1.64 11.21 19.62
CA GLN A 85 1.26 11.92 20.84
C GLN A 85 0.93 10.99 22.01
N THR A 86 0.82 9.69 21.75
CA THR A 86 0.37 8.70 22.73
C THR A 86 1.47 7.70 23.01
N GLU A 87 2.08 7.79 24.18
CA GLU A 87 3.08 6.82 24.61
C GLU A 87 2.49 5.40 24.62
N GLY A 88 3.24 4.44 24.08
CA GLY A 88 2.81 3.04 23.97
C GLY A 88 1.78 2.77 22.87
N ALA A 89 1.45 3.74 22.03
CA ALA A 89 0.55 3.52 20.91
C ALA A 89 1.21 2.72 19.77
N ILE A 90 0.38 1.95 19.06
CA ILE A 90 0.74 1.26 17.82
C ILE A 90 -0.38 1.45 16.81
N GLY A 91 -0.03 1.84 15.59
CA GLY A 91 -0.98 2.00 14.50
C GLY A 91 -0.42 1.45 13.20
N TYR A 92 -1.28 1.41 12.17
CA TYR A 92 -0.88 1.09 10.80
C TYR A 92 -1.17 2.29 9.90
N ILE A 93 -0.17 2.69 9.12
CA ILE A 93 -0.23 3.82 8.18
C ILE A 93 0.53 3.44 6.90
N GLY A 94 0.32 4.20 5.83
CA GLY A 94 1.16 4.09 4.65
C GLY A 94 2.63 4.41 4.96
N SER A 95 3.56 3.69 4.33
CA SER A 95 5.00 3.86 4.52
C SER A 95 5.45 5.30 4.22
N GLU A 96 4.78 5.98 3.28
CA GLU A 96 5.05 7.36 2.93
C GLU A 96 4.94 8.31 4.12
N TYR A 97 3.99 8.07 5.03
CA TYR A 97 3.82 8.89 6.23
C TYR A 97 4.87 8.54 7.27
N ALA A 98 5.09 7.25 7.52
CA ALA A 98 6.05 6.78 8.52
C ALA A 98 7.47 7.27 8.19
N LEU A 99 7.88 7.15 6.93
CA LEU A 99 9.21 7.55 6.46
C LEU A 99 9.37 9.08 6.45
N THR A 100 8.37 9.81 5.96
CA THR A 100 8.41 11.29 5.92
C THR A 100 8.47 11.89 7.33
N LEU A 101 7.69 11.35 8.27
CA LEU A 101 7.64 11.81 9.66
C LEU A 101 8.72 11.17 10.55
N LYS A 102 9.56 10.28 9.99
CA LYS A 102 10.61 9.54 10.71
C LYS A 102 10.09 8.84 11.96
N LEU A 103 8.90 8.24 11.85
CA LEU A 103 8.31 7.50 12.97
C LEU A 103 9.07 6.19 13.19
N SER A 104 9.19 5.79 14.45
CA SER A 104 9.62 4.44 14.79
C SER A 104 8.63 3.43 14.19
N THR A 105 9.16 2.46 13.46
CA THR A 105 8.37 1.38 12.86
C THR A 105 8.92 0.03 13.31
N ALA A 106 8.05 -0.98 13.33
CA ALA A 106 8.46 -2.35 13.62
C ALA A 106 8.94 -3.04 12.34
N LYS A 107 10.01 -3.82 12.46
CA LYS A 107 10.31 -4.87 11.49
C LYS A 107 9.23 -5.92 11.56
N LEU A 108 8.82 -6.46 10.42
CA LEU A 108 7.85 -7.54 10.37
C LEU A 108 8.50 -8.80 9.84
N LYS A 109 8.17 -9.93 10.48
CA LYS A 109 8.51 -11.25 9.97
C LYS A 109 7.69 -11.51 8.71
N ASN A 110 8.35 -11.71 7.58
CA ASN A 110 7.69 -12.07 6.34
C ASN A 110 7.42 -13.58 6.25
N LYS A 111 6.76 -14.01 5.17
CA LYS A 111 6.41 -15.42 4.90
C LYS A 111 7.62 -16.37 4.96
N SER A 112 8.80 -15.88 4.55
CA SER A 112 10.05 -16.65 4.57
C SER A 112 10.71 -16.71 5.96
N GLY A 113 10.13 -16.05 6.95
CA GLY A 113 10.64 -16.02 8.33
C GLY A 113 11.65 -14.90 8.63
N ASN A 114 11.93 -14.02 7.65
CA ASN A 114 12.88 -12.93 7.80
C ASN A 114 12.22 -11.68 8.38
N TYR A 115 12.89 -11.04 9.33
CA TYR A 115 12.48 -9.73 9.85
C TYR A 115 12.96 -8.61 8.93
N VAL A 116 12.01 -7.94 8.26
CA VAL A 116 12.30 -6.93 7.24
C VAL A 116 11.74 -5.56 7.62
N ASP A 117 12.49 -4.50 7.31
CA ASP A 117 12.06 -3.12 7.43
C ASP A 117 11.15 -2.72 6.25
N ALA A 118 10.29 -1.72 6.43
CA ALA A 118 9.51 -1.12 5.35
C ALA A 118 10.37 -0.10 4.59
N THR A 119 11.05 -0.52 3.53
CA THR A 119 11.84 0.35 2.65
C THR A 119 11.30 0.29 1.23
N LEU A 120 11.75 1.19 0.35
CA LEU A 120 11.33 1.15 -1.05
C LEU A 120 11.74 -0.16 -1.73
N GLU A 121 12.89 -0.71 -1.36
CA GLU A 121 13.42 -1.96 -1.88
C GLU A 121 12.56 -3.15 -1.42
N THR A 122 12.23 -3.25 -0.13
CA THR A 122 11.43 -4.37 0.40
C THR A 122 9.97 -4.30 -0.03
N ILE A 123 9.43 -3.09 -0.24
CA ILE A 123 8.10 -2.89 -0.84
C ILE A 123 8.12 -3.28 -2.33
N SER A 124 9.16 -2.90 -3.08
CA SER A 124 9.30 -3.26 -4.50
C SER A 124 9.43 -4.78 -4.68
N ALA A 125 10.16 -5.47 -3.80
CA ALA A 125 10.27 -6.92 -3.81
C ALA A 125 8.91 -7.62 -3.70
N ALA A 126 7.98 -7.07 -2.91
CA ALA A 126 6.62 -7.61 -2.80
C ALA A 126 5.80 -7.47 -4.10
N ALA A 127 6.11 -6.48 -4.94
CA ALA A 127 5.39 -6.19 -6.18
C ALA A 127 5.96 -6.92 -7.41
N ASN A 128 7.04 -7.70 -7.25
CA ASN A 128 7.62 -8.50 -8.33
C ASN A 128 6.86 -9.83 -8.52
N VAL A 129 5.58 -9.71 -8.89
CA VAL A 129 4.66 -10.83 -9.13
C VAL A 129 4.10 -10.77 -10.54
N ASP A 130 3.58 -11.89 -11.05
CA ASP A 130 2.83 -11.88 -12.31
C ASP A 130 1.51 -11.12 -12.12
N LEU A 131 1.36 -10.01 -12.84
CA LEU A 131 0.19 -9.14 -12.72
C LEU A 131 -0.91 -9.59 -13.68
N PRO A 132 -2.17 -9.75 -13.23
CA PRO A 132 -3.27 -10.05 -14.13
C PRO A 132 -3.53 -8.88 -15.08
N ASP A 133 -4.19 -9.14 -16.22
CA ASP A 133 -4.47 -8.10 -17.23
C ASP A 133 -5.37 -6.97 -16.72
N ASP A 134 -6.21 -7.24 -15.72
CA ASP A 134 -7.03 -6.24 -15.05
C ASP A 134 -6.35 -5.59 -13.84
N MET A 135 -5.09 -5.94 -13.57
CA MET A 135 -4.22 -5.38 -12.52
C MET A 135 -4.76 -5.54 -11.08
N ARG A 136 -5.77 -6.40 -10.86
CA ARG A 136 -6.34 -6.66 -9.53
C ARG A 136 -5.54 -7.76 -8.84
N VAL A 137 -4.62 -7.37 -7.97
CA VAL A 137 -3.76 -8.27 -7.20
C VAL A 137 -3.67 -7.84 -5.74
N THR A 138 -3.45 -8.81 -4.84
CA THR A 138 -3.03 -8.59 -3.46
C THR A 138 -1.55 -8.89 -3.34
N LEU A 139 -0.79 -8.02 -2.66
CA LEU A 139 0.65 -8.19 -2.43
C LEU A 139 1.00 -8.50 -0.96
N THR A 140 0.01 -8.77 -0.12
CA THR A 140 0.24 -9.11 1.29
C THR A 140 0.85 -10.49 1.43
N ASP A 141 1.78 -10.62 2.38
CA ASP A 141 2.48 -11.86 2.72
C ASP A 141 3.11 -12.57 1.50
N SER A 142 3.79 -11.77 0.66
CA SER A 142 4.55 -12.25 -0.51
C SER A 142 5.53 -13.36 -0.13
N ALA A 143 5.75 -14.28 -1.06
CA ALA A 143 6.71 -15.37 -0.92
C ALA A 143 8.17 -14.93 -1.16
N ASP A 144 8.41 -13.72 -1.68
CA ASP A 144 9.76 -13.19 -1.85
C ASP A 144 10.44 -13.03 -0.47
N PRO A 145 11.65 -13.57 -0.26
CA PRO A 145 12.30 -13.58 1.05
C PRO A 145 12.74 -12.19 1.55
N ASN A 146 12.74 -11.18 0.68
CA ASN A 146 13.07 -9.79 1.01
C ASN A 146 11.83 -8.89 1.08
N ALA A 147 10.64 -9.41 0.74
CA ALA A 147 9.44 -8.59 0.67
C ALA A 147 8.93 -8.15 2.05
N TYR A 148 8.57 -6.87 2.16
CA TYR A 148 7.80 -6.38 3.29
C TYR A 148 6.37 -6.93 3.21
N PRO A 149 5.86 -7.57 4.28
CA PRO A 149 4.66 -8.40 4.17
C PRO A 149 3.34 -7.62 4.08
N ILE A 150 3.34 -6.31 4.33
CA ILE A 150 2.14 -5.45 4.24
C ILE A 150 2.30 -4.43 3.11
N SER A 151 2.47 -4.94 1.89
CA SER A 151 2.64 -4.13 0.67
C SER A 151 1.35 -4.10 -0.15
N LEU A 152 1.14 -3.05 -0.96
CA LEU A 152 0.01 -2.95 -1.89
C LEU A 152 0.36 -2.11 -3.12
N LEU A 153 -0.38 -2.35 -4.20
CA LEU A 153 -0.56 -1.36 -5.26
C LEU A 153 -1.74 -0.44 -4.91
N THR A 154 -1.74 0.76 -5.50
CA THR A 154 -2.90 1.65 -5.50
C THR A 154 -3.35 1.91 -6.93
N TRP A 155 -4.61 2.27 -7.12
CA TRP A 155 -5.23 2.35 -8.45
C TRP A 155 -5.83 3.72 -8.71
N ILE A 156 -5.65 4.21 -9.94
CA ILE A 156 -6.44 5.29 -10.51
C ILE A 156 -7.54 4.65 -11.36
N LEU A 157 -8.80 4.97 -11.06
CA LEU A 157 -9.94 4.46 -11.83
C LEU A 157 -10.36 5.50 -12.86
N VAL A 158 -10.37 5.10 -14.13
CA VAL A 158 -10.77 5.97 -15.25
C VAL A 158 -11.78 5.25 -16.13
N TYR A 159 -12.75 5.98 -16.67
CA TYR A 159 -13.65 5.43 -17.68
C TYR A 159 -12.88 5.16 -18.96
N LYS A 160 -13.14 4.02 -19.61
CA LYS A 160 -12.54 3.69 -20.91
C LYS A 160 -13.05 4.64 -22.01
N ASN A 161 -14.36 4.86 -22.07
CA ASN A 161 -14.95 5.90 -22.89
C ASN A 161 -14.99 7.23 -22.12
N GLN A 162 -14.26 8.22 -22.60
CA GLN A 162 -14.19 9.55 -22.01
C GLN A 162 -15.30 10.50 -22.52
N GLN A 163 -16.11 10.07 -23.49
CA GLN A 163 -17.29 10.81 -23.92
C GLN A 163 -18.48 10.50 -23.00
N TYR A 164 -18.40 10.99 -21.75
CA TYR A 164 -19.48 10.91 -20.77
C TYR A 164 -19.83 12.31 -20.27
N ALA A 165 -21.11 12.51 -19.93
CA ALA A 165 -21.65 13.82 -19.54
C ALA A 165 -21.23 14.92 -20.54
N ASN A 166 -20.73 16.05 -20.05
CA ASN A 166 -20.29 17.20 -20.86
C ASN A 166 -18.75 17.29 -20.98
N ARG A 167 -18.03 16.17 -20.79
CA ARG A 167 -16.57 16.16 -20.88
C ARG A 167 -16.10 16.43 -22.31
N THR A 168 -15.09 17.27 -22.49
CA THR A 168 -14.56 17.58 -23.83
C THR A 168 -13.47 16.59 -24.26
N GLU A 169 -13.23 16.47 -25.58
CA GLU A 169 -12.09 15.68 -26.09
C GLU A 169 -10.76 16.22 -25.57
N LYS A 170 -10.65 17.54 -25.34
CA LYS A 170 -9.46 18.17 -24.77
C LYS A 170 -9.20 17.66 -23.35
N ASP A 171 -10.20 17.68 -22.46
CA ASP A 171 -10.04 17.20 -21.08
C ASP A 171 -9.68 15.70 -21.04
N ALA A 172 -10.20 14.93 -22.00
CA ALA A 172 -9.87 13.53 -22.14
C ALA A 172 -8.41 13.32 -22.57
N ARG A 173 -7.88 14.15 -23.49
CA ARG A 173 -6.47 14.14 -23.87
C ARG A 173 -5.55 14.58 -22.73
N ASP A 174 -5.94 15.61 -21.98
CA ASP A 174 -5.18 16.07 -20.82
C ASP A 174 -5.06 14.98 -19.74
N LEU A 175 -6.12 14.17 -19.54
CA LEU A 175 -6.06 12.99 -18.68
C LEU A 175 -5.04 11.96 -19.20
N VAL A 176 -5.07 11.62 -20.49
CA VAL A 176 -4.13 10.66 -21.08
C VAL A 176 -2.69 11.16 -20.96
N ASN A 177 -2.45 12.46 -21.17
CA ASN A 177 -1.15 13.09 -20.97
C ASN A 177 -0.69 12.98 -19.51
N LEU A 178 -1.58 13.26 -18.55
CA LEU A 178 -1.27 13.13 -17.12
C LEU A 178 -0.91 11.69 -16.75
N LEU A 179 -1.70 10.70 -17.19
CA LEU A 179 -1.41 9.30 -16.90
C LEU A 179 -0.10 8.85 -17.53
N THR A 180 0.20 9.30 -18.76
CA THR A 180 1.47 9.02 -19.43
C THR A 180 2.65 9.64 -18.68
N TYR A 181 2.51 10.88 -18.19
CA TYR A 181 3.52 11.53 -17.34
C TYR A 181 3.73 10.78 -16.02
N VAL A 182 2.66 10.33 -15.36
CA VAL A 182 2.78 9.55 -14.11
C VAL A 182 3.59 8.27 -14.33
N LEU A 183 3.46 7.63 -15.50
CA LEU A 183 4.26 6.46 -15.85
C LEU A 183 5.69 6.80 -16.29
N SER A 184 5.98 8.04 -16.71
CA SER A 184 7.28 8.39 -17.25
C SER A 184 8.40 8.27 -16.19
N PRO A 185 9.68 8.18 -16.59
CA PRO A 185 10.80 8.17 -15.65
C PRO A 185 10.75 9.34 -14.65
N GLU A 186 10.37 10.54 -15.11
CA GLU A 186 10.21 11.72 -14.28
C GLU A 186 9.08 11.56 -13.26
N GLY A 187 7.93 11.01 -13.68
CA GLY A 187 6.81 10.73 -12.79
C GLY A 187 7.16 9.70 -11.71
N GLN A 188 7.87 8.64 -12.09
CA GLN A 188 8.35 7.61 -11.15
C GLN A 188 9.41 8.18 -10.18
N GLU A 189 10.28 9.10 -10.63
CA GLU A 189 11.24 9.78 -9.76
C GLU A 189 10.55 10.65 -8.70
N VAL A 190 9.46 11.34 -9.07
CA VAL A 190 8.65 12.11 -8.10
C VAL A 190 8.09 11.18 -7.03
N ALA A 191 7.56 10.01 -7.39
CA ALA A 191 7.02 9.04 -6.43
C ALA A 191 8.08 8.59 -5.41
N ALA A 192 9.29 8.27 -5.87
CA ALA A 192 10.40 7.88 -4.99
C ALA A 192 10.78 8.98 -3.99
N LYS A 193 10.78 10.25 -4.42
CA LYS A 193 11.07 11.41 -3.54
C LYS A 193 10.07 11.58 -2.40
N ILE A 194 8.85 11.07 -2.57
CA ILE A 194 7.80 11.09 -1.54
C ILE A 194 7.55 9.71 -0.94
N ASN A 195 8.57 8.84 -0.95
CA ASN A 195 8.59 7.54 -0.27
C ASN A 195 7.57 6.52 -0.79
N TYR A 196 7.21 6.60 -2.08
CA TYR A 196 6.51 5.53 -2.78
C TYR A 196 7.50 4.71 -3.60
N ALA A 197 7.37 3.38 -3.52
CA ALA A 197 8.16 2.48 -4.35
C ALA A 197 7.78 2.68 -5.84
N PRO A 198 8.76 2.69 -6.75
CA PRO A 198 8.47 2.77 -8.18
C PRO A 198 7.69 1.54 -8.64
N LEU A 199 6.90 1.70 -9.70
CA LEU A 199 6.21 0.58 -10.33
C LEU A 199 7.22 -0.40 -10.94
N SER A 200 6.90 -1.70 -10.85
CA SER A 200 7.66 -2.73 -11.57
C SER A 200 7.52 -2.54 -13.08
N GLU A 201 8.47 -3.07 -13.85
CA GLU A 201 8.41 -3.03 -15.32
C GLU A 201 7.11 -3.64 -15.86
N GLN A 202 6.67 -4.77 -15.30
CA GLN A 202 5.38 -5.37 -15.67
C GLN A 202 4.21 -4.43 -15.39
N ALA A 203 4.21 -3.73 -14.25
CA ALA A 203 3.16 -2.79 -13.90
C ALA A 203 3.14 -1.60 -14.86
N LEU A 204 4.30 -1.07 -15.24
CA LEU A 204 4.42 0.00 -16.22
C LEU A 204 3.89 -0.42 -17.59
N ILE A 205 4.29 -1.60 -18.09
CA ILE A 205 3.86 -2.13 -19.39
C ILE A 205 2.34 -2.35 -19.42
N LYS A 206 1.78 -3.01 -18.40
CA LYS A 206 0.33 -3.29 -18.36
C LYS A 206 -0.49 -2.01 -18.16
N THR A 207 -0.03 -1.07 -17.35
CA THR A 207 -0.72 0.22 -17.19
C THR A 207 -0.70 1.02 -18.49
N GLN A 208 0.41 1.01 -19.23
CA GLN A 208 0.48 1.65 -20.55
C GLN A 208 -0.50 1.02 -21.56
N LYS A 209 -0.65 -0.31 -21.53
CA LYS A 209 -1.65 -1.02 -22.34
C LYS A 209 -3.07 -0.58 -21.98
N LEU A 210 -3.40 -0.45 -20.69
CA LEU A 210 -4.72 0.03 -20.26
C LEU A 210 -4.98 1.48 -20.68
N ILE A 211 -3.97 2.35 -20.63
CA ILE A 211 -4.09 3.74 -21.09
C ILE A 211 -4.36 3.82 -22.59
N SER A 212 -3.73 2.96 -23.41
CA SER A 212 -3.93 2.96 -24.87
C SER A 212 -5.33 2.50 -25.30
N GLU A 213 -6.12 1.93 -24.37
CA GLU A 213 -7.52 1.58 -24.58
C GLU A 213 -8.49 2.75 -24.33
N ILE A 214 -8.02 3.86 -23.75
CA ILE A 214 -8.85 5.04 -23.49
C ILE A 214 -9.23 5.72 -24.80
N HIS A 215 -10.51 6.04 -24.95
CA HIS A 215 -11.05 6.63 -26.19
C HIS A 215 -12.11 7.69 -25.91
N TYR A 216 -12.34 8.57 -26.89
CA TYR A 216 -13.42 9.56 -26.88
C TYR A 216 -14.38 9.25 -28.03
N GLY A 217 -15.57 8.72 -27.73
CA GLY A 217 -16.57 8.40 -28.76
C GLY A 217 -16.08 7.36 -29.78
N GLY A 218 -15.32 6.36 -29.33
CA GLY A 218 -14.71 5.32 -30.17
C GLY A 218 -13.34 5.69 -30.78
N LYS A 219 -12.93 6.96 -30.74
CA LYS A 219 -11.61 7.40 -31.20
C LYS A 219 -10.59 7.24 -30.08
N VAL A 220 -9.63 6.33 -30.24
CA VAL A 220 -8.52 6.14 -29.29
C VAL A 220 -7.76 7.45 -29.11
N LEU A 221 -7.46 7.78 -27.85
CA LEU A 221 -6.66 8.95 -27.49
C LEU A 221 -5.19 8.55 -27.35
N GLN A 222 -4.31 9.40 -27.86
CA GLN A 222 -2.87 9.24 -27.74
C GLN A 222 -2.29 10.41 -26.94
N SER A 223 -1.23 10.14 -26.18
CA SER A 223 -0.45 11.18 -25.51
C SER A 223 0.18 12.11 -26.54
N ALA A 224 0.27 13.40 -26.20
CA ALA A 224 0.99 14.40 -26.99
C ALA A 224 2.51 14.20 -26.95
N ASN A 225 3.02 13.51 -25.92
CA ASN A 225 4.42 13.10 -25.80
C ASN A 225 4.46 11.57 -25.69
N PRO A 226 4.54 10.86 -26.83
CA PRO A 226 4.53 9.40 -26.86
C PRO A 226 5.93 8.81 -26.73
N ASP A 227 6.93 9.57 -26.22
CA ASP A 227 8.32 9.14 -26.14
C ASP A 227 8.37 7.68 -25.70
N PRO A 228 9.07 6.82 -26.46
CA PRO A 228 9.08 5.40 -26.16
C PRO A 228 9.63 5.25 -24.76
N LEU A 229 8.73 4.90 -23.83
CA LEU A 229 9.11 4.71 -22.45
C LEU A 229 10.23 3.67 -22.43
N PRO A 230 11.29 3.83 -21.62
CA PRO A 230 12.52 3.04 -21.78
C PRO A 230 12.30 1.52 -21.69
N TRP A 231 11.23 1.08 -21.01
CA TRP A 231 10.77 -0.31 -20.92
C TRP A 231 10.01 -0.84 -22.15
N GLN A 232 9.73 -0.02 -23.17
CA GLN A 232 9.14 -0.47 -24.44
C GLN A 232 10.16 -1.14 -25.37
N ASN A 233 11.46 -0.93 -25.14
CA ASN A 233 12.55 -1.47 -25.98
C ASN A 233 13.17 -2.76 -25.42
N VAL A 234 12.68 -3.27 -24.29
CA VAL A 234 13.14 -4.55 -23.74
C VAL A 234 12.48 -5.68 -24.53
N LYS A 235 13.29 -6.40 -25.32
CA LYS A 235 12.82 -7.56 -26.10
C LYS A 235 12.20 -8.59 -25.15
N ARG A 236 11.00 -9.06 -25.53
CA ARG A 236 10.31 -10.22 -24.93
C ARG A 236 11.21 -11.44 -24.86
#